data_AF-A0A1A8JD22-F1
#
_entry.id   AF-A0A1A8JD22-F1
#
_cell.length_a   1.000
_cell.length_b   1.000
_cell.length_c   1.000
_cell.angle_alpha   90.00
_cell.angle_beta   90.00
_cell.angle_gamma   90.00
#
_symmetry.space_group_name_H-M   'P 1'
#
loop_
_entity.id
_entity.type
_entity.pdbx_description
1 polymer ?
#
loop_
_entity_poly.entity_id
_entity_poly.type
_entity_poly.pdbx_seq_one_letter_code
_entity_poly.pdbx_strand_id
1 'polypeptide(L)'
;MERKKSDCPALPPGWKKEEVIRKSGLSAGKSDVYYYSPTGKKFRSKPQLARYLGNTVDLACFDFRTGKMMPGKLQKNKQRFRHDPLSLAKLFWEKRLKGLRSSDVAEQVLRTMELPKGLQGIGPDSSDDTLLSAIASALHMSSAPITGQTSIAAEKNPAIWLNTSQPLCKAFTVTDEQIREQEMKVFQARRSLEEALTADSLARAAEISREPLEGGTA
;
A
#
# COMPACT_ATOMS: atom_id res chain seq x y z
N MET A 1 -22.51 -32.03 36.93
CA MET A 1 -21.67 -30.86 36.59
C MET A 1 -22.55 -29.92 35.78
N GLU A 2 -23.07 -28.90 36.44
CA GLU A 2 -24.01 -27.95 35.84
C GLU A 2 -23.35 -27.20 34.69
N ARG A 3 -23.97 -27.23 33.52
CA ARG A 3 -23.56 -26.44 32.36
C ARG A 3 -24.09 -25.02 32.56
N LYS A 4 -23.32 -24.16 33.19
CA LYS A 4 -23.73 -22.78 33.44
C LYS A 4 -23.52 -21.95 32.17
N LYS A 5 -24.62 -21.63 31.50
CA LYS A 5 -24.64 -20.61 30.44
C LYS A 5 -24.78 -19.25 31.11
N SER A 6 -23.88 -18.32 30.82
CA SER A 6 -23.96 -16.94 31.29
C SER A 6 -24.30 -16.00 30.14
N ASP A 7 -25.01 -14.92 30.42
CA ASP A 7 -25.24 -13.88 29.42
C ASP A 7 -23.92 -13.20 29.04
N CYS A 8 -23.82 -12.75 27.79
CA CYS A 8 -22.64 -12.05 27.27
C CYS A 8 -23.02 -10.61 26.90
N PRO A 9 -22.81 -9.63 27.80
CA PRO A 9 -23.18 -8.23 27.55
C PRO A 9 -22.41 -7.58 26.39
N ALA A 10 -21.31 -8.18 25.94
CA ALA A 10 -20.52 -7.71 24.80
C ALA A 10 -21.16 -8.09 23.44
N LEU A 11 -22.20 -8.92 23.44
CA LEU A 11 -22.98 -9.29 22.26
C LEU A 11 -24.41 -8.74 22.39
N PRO A 12 -25.21 -8.75 21.31
CA PRO A 12 -26.60 -8.28 21.37
C PRO A 12 -27.41 -9.00 22.46
N PRO A 13 -28.55 -8.43 22.90
CA PRO A 13 -29.40 -9.05 23.91
C PRO A 13 -29.78 -10.50 23.55
N GLY A 14 -29.80 -11.38 24.55
CA GLY A 14 -30.15 -12.79 24.42
C GLY A 14 -29.02 -13.73 24.01
N TRP A 15 -27.80 -13.23 23.79
CA TRP A 15 -26.63 -14.06 23.54
C TRP A 15 -26.04 -14.64 24.82
N LYS A 16 -25.73 -15.94 24.80
CA LYS A 16 -25.19 -16.68 25.95
C LYS A 16 -23.84 -17.31 25.65
N LYS A 17 -22.94 -17.32 26.63
CA LYS A 17 -21.64 -17.98 26.62
C LYS A 17 -21.67 -19.23 27.50
N GLU A 18 -21.05 -20.30 27.04
CA GLU A 18 -20.85 -21.53 27.80
C GLU A 18 -19.37 -21.92 27.75
N GLU A 19 -18.79 -22.27 28.90
CA GLU A 19 -17.44 -22.81 29.00
C GLU A 19 -17.52 -24.26 29.46
N VAL A 20 -16.94 -25.18 28.68
CA VAL A 20 -17.01 -26.62 28.90
C VAL A 20 -15.61 -27.16 29.10
N ILE A 21 -15.34 -27.72 30.28
CA ILE A 21 -14.07 -28.37 30.60
C ILE A 21 -14.06 -29.79 30.00
N ARG A 22 -13.00 -30.13 29.29
CA ARG A 22 -12.76 -31.47 28.73
C ARG A 22 -12.48 -32.45 29.85
N LYS A 23 -13.18 -33.58 29.85
CA LYS A 23 -13.11 -34.58 30.95
C LYS A 23 -12.07 -35.68 30.73
N SER A 24 -11.62 -35.92 29.50
CA SER A 24 -10.79 -37.06 29.15
C SER A 24 -9.82 -36.75 27.99
N GLY A 25 -8.83 -37.64 27.80
CA GLY A 25 -7.81 -37.54 26.77
C GLY A 25 -6.66 -36.58 27.10
N LEU A 26 -5.71 -36.42 26.18
CA LEU A 26 -4.50 -35.60 26.34
C LEU A 26 -4.75 -34.11 26.64
N SER A 27 -5.99 -33.64 26.48
CA SER A 27 -6.40 -32.26 26.75
C SER A 27 -7.44 -32.15 27.88
N ALA A 28 -7.60 -33.20 28.69
CA ALA A 28 -8.41 -33.15 29.90
C ALA A 28 -8.00 -31.95 30.78
N GLY A 29 -8.98 -31.24 31.33
CA GLY A 29 -8.77 -30.01 32.10
C GLY A 29 -8.73 -28.72 31.27
N LYS A 30 -8.52 -28.77 29.96
CA LYS A 30 -8.68 -27.57 29.09
C LYS A 30 -10.15 -27.26 28.86
N SER A 31 -10.48 -25.98 28.67
CA SER A 31 -11.83 -25.52 28.40
C SER A 31 -12.06 -25.11 26.94
N ASP A 32 -13.22 -25.50 26.42
CA ASP A 32 -13.80 -25.03 25.17
C ASP A 32 -14.88 -23.99 25.45
N VAL A 33 -14.95 -22.95 24.63
CA VAL A 33 -15.93 -21.87 24.75
C VAL A 33 -16.93 -21.92 23.60
N TYR A 34 -18.21 -21.81 23.93
CA TYR A 34 -19.31 -21.77 22.97
C TYR A 34 -20.17 -20.54 23.19
N TYR A 35 -20.75 -20.03 22.10
CA TYR A 35 -21.79 -19.00 22.15
C TYR A 35 -23.10 -19.53 21.59
N TYR A 36 -24.20 -19.02 22.09
CA TYR A 36 -25.55 -19.36 21.67
C TYR A 36 -26.30 -18.08 21.30
N SER A 37 -26.90 -18.05 20.11
CA SER A 37 -27.81 -16.97 19.72
C SER A 37 -29.10 -17.00 20.55
N PRO A 38 -29.93 -15.94 20.52
CA PRO A 38 -31.26 -15.95 21.12
C PRO A 38 -32.15 -17.09 20.60
N THR A 39 -31.91 -17.53 19.37
CA THR A 39 -32.58 -18.68 18.72
C THR A 39 -31.97 -20.04 19.08
N GLY A 40 -30.95 -20.08 19.95
CA GLY A 40 -30.31 -21.31 20.42
C GLY A 40 -29.21 -21.88 19.49
N LYS A 41 -28.87 -21.20 18.39
CA LYS A 41 -27.82 -21.64 17.46
C LYS A 41 -26.45 -21.59 18.13
N LYS A 42 -25.68 -22.68 18.06
CA LYS A 42 -24.37 -22.82 18.69
C LYS A 42 -23.22 -22.39 17.79
N PHE A 43 -22.27 -21.64 18.35
CA PHE A 43 -21.07 -21.14 17.70
C PHE A 43 -19.83 -21.60 18.46
N ARG A 44 -18.81 -22.06 17.71
CA ARG A 44 -17.59 -22.67 18.27
C ARG A 44 -16.32 -21.86 17.97
N SER A 45 -16.41 -20.80 17.18
CA SER A 45 -15.27 -19.94 16.84
C SER A 45 -15.67 -18.50 16.51
N LYS A 46 -14.73 -17.57 16.67
CA LYS A 46 -14.91 -16.15 16.35
C LYS A 46 -15.30 -15.91 14.88
N PRO A 47 -14.66 -16.54 13.87
CA PRO A 47 -15.05 -16.33 12.47
C PRO A 47 -16.45 -16.87 12.14
N GLN A 48 -16.87 -17.97 12.80
CA GLN A 48 -18.23 -18.49 12.64
C GLN A 48 -19.27 -17.53 13.20
N LEU A 49 -18.99 -16.94 14.36
CA LEU A 49 -19.83 -15.93 15.01
C LEU A 49 -19.90 -14.65 14.17
N ALA A 50 -18.76 -14.17 13.67
CA ALA A 50 -18.67 -12.97 12.83
C ALA A 50 -19.49 -13.10 11.54
N ARG A 51 -19.43 -14.25 10.85
CA ARG A 51 -20.24 -14.49 9.65
C ARG A 51 -21.75 -14.46 9.91
N TYR A 52 -22.16 -14.84 11.12
CA TYR A 52 -23.58 -14.87 11.48
C TYR A 52 -24.12 -13.51 11.91
N LEU A 53 -23.32 -12.75 12.66
CA LEU A 53 -23.68 -11.38 13.06
C LEU A 53 -23.47 -10.37 11.93
N GLY A 54 -22.62 -10.68 10.94
CA GLY A 54 -22.34 -9.79 9.81
C GLY A 54 -21.89 -8.40 10.29
N ASN A 55 -22.48 -7.36 9.71
CA ASN A 55 -22.11 -5.97 9.98
C ASN A 55 -22.87 -5.36 11.18
N THR A 56 -23.74 -6.11 11.87
CA THR A 56 -24.54 -5.56 12.97
C THR A 56 -23.72 -5.36 14.25
N VAL A 57 -22.59 -6.06 14.38
CA VAL A 57 -21.72 -6.01 15.56
C VAL A 57 -20.26 -6.10 15.11
N ASP A 58 -19.45 -5.10 15.46
CA ASP A 58 -18.01 -5.17 15.25
C ASP A 58 -17.36 -6.08 16.32
N LEU A 59 -16.88 -7.24 15.87
CA LEU A 59 -16.17 -8.19 16.71
C LEU A 59 -14.65 -8.01 16.68
N ALA A 60 -14.10 -6.96 16.07
CA ALA A 60 -12.65 -6.74 15.97
C ALA A 60 -11.97 -6.84 17.35
N CYS A 61 -12.50 -6.11 18.33
CA CYS A 61 -11.99 -6.09 19.71
C CYS A 61 -12.57 -7.17 20.62
N PHE A 62 -13.45 -8.02 20.11
CA PHE A 62 -14.08 -9.08 20.90
C PHE A 62 -13.13 -10.26 21.10
N ASP A 63 -12.83 -10.60 22.36
CA ASP A 63 -12.06 -11.78 22.70
C ASP A 63 -13.00 -12.98 22.90
N PHE A 64 -12.92 -13.95 21.99
CA PHE A 64 -13.85 -15.08 21.97
C PHE A 64 -13.73 -15.98 23.21
N ARG A 65 -12.54 -16.11 23.79
CA ARG A 65 -12.31 -16.96 24.96
C ARG A 65 -12.88 -16.31 26.22
N THR A 66 -12.62 -15.02 26.42
CA THR A 66 -13.09 -14.34 27.63
C THR A 66 -14.54 -13.88 27.51
N GLY A 67 -15.02 -13.57 26.31
CA GLY A 67 -16.34 -12.99 26.05
C GLY A 67 -16.43 -11.52 26.40
N LYS A 68 -15.30 -10.82 26.38
CA LYS A 68 -15.18 -9.40 26.70
C LYS A 68 -14.63 -8.62 25.51
N MET A 69 -15.01 -7.34 25.41
CA MET A 69 -14.33 -6.39 24.54
C MET A 69 -12.99 -6.03 25.16
N MET A 70 -11.91 -6.19 24.39
CA MET A 70 -10.53 -5.91 24.82
C MET A 70 -9.97 -4.77 23.95
N PRO A 71 -10.27 -3.49 24.28
CA PRO A 71 -9.81 -2.35 23.49
C PRO A 71 -8.28 -2.19 23.50
N GLY A 72 -7.58 -2.69 24.53
CA GLY A 72 -6.13 -2.63 24.64
C GLY A 72 -5.34 -3.43 23.59
N LYS A 73 -5.99 -4.35 22.85
CA LYS A 73 -5.33 -5.07 21.73
C LYS A 73 -5.15 -4.18 20.48
N LEU A 74 -5.74 -2.97 20.45
CA LEU A 74 -5.52 -1.99 19.37
C LEU A 74 -4.16 -1.28 19.44
N GLN A 75 -3.46 -1.29 20.59
CA GLN A 75 -2.24 -0.46 20.74
C GLN A 75 -0.98 -1.04 20.08
N LYS A 76 -0.96 -2.31 19.64
CA LYS A 76 0.14 -2.86 18.83
C LYS A 76 -0.15 -2.88 17.33
N ASN A 77 -1.32 -2.38 16.90
CA ASN A 77 -1.73 -2.48 15.50
C ASN A 77 -2.44 -1.20 15.03
N LYS A 78 -1.78 -0.04 15.20
CA LYS A 78 -2.30 1.30 14.83
C LYS A 78 -2.54 1.49 13.31
N GLN A 79 -2.48 0.45 12.47
CA GLN A 79 -2.59 0.61 11.01
C GLN A 79 -3.64 -0.23 10.29
N ARG A 80 -4.38 -1.13 10.94
CA ARG A 80 -5.35 -1.95 10.18
C ARG A 80 -6.72 -1.96 10.86
N PHE A 81 -7.69 -1.45 10.12
CA PHE A 81 -9.13 -1.44 10.39
C PHE A 81 -9.64 -0.30 11.27
N ARG A 82 -9.61 0.92 10.71
CA ARG A 82 -10.83 1.73 10.73
C ARG A 82 -11.63 1.38 9.48
N HIS A 83 -12.85 0.90 9.67
CA HIS A 83 -13.79 0.59 8.59
C HIS A 83 -14.31 1.91 8.01
N ASP A 84 -13.47 2.57 7.22
CA ASP A 84 -13.79 3.71 6.39
C ASP A 84 -14.36 3.14 5.06
N PRO A 85 -15.50 3.60 4.52
CA PRO A 85 -15.92 3.25 3.16
C PRO A 85 -14.85 3.60 2.12
N LEU A 86 -13.99 4.57 2.42
CA LEU A 86 -12.79 4.86 1.64
C LEU A 86 -11.70 3.79 1.79
N SER A 87 -11.78 2.85 2.73
CA SER A 87 -10.86 1.71 2.88
C SER A 87 -10.96 0.74 1.72
N LEU A 88 -12.15 0.53 1.14
CA LEU A 88 -12.30 -0.25 -0.10
C LEU A 88 -11.77 0.54 -1.30
N ALA A 89 -12.05 1.85 -1.35
CA ALA A 89 -11.51 2.75 -2.37
C ALA A 89 -9.97 2.94 -2.26
N LYS A 90 -9.41 2.73 -1.07
CA LYS A 90 -7.98 2.61 -0.79
C LYS A 90 -7.49 1.21 -1.18
N LEU A 91 -8.19 0.13 -0.86
CA LEU A 91 -7.73 -1.23 -1.22
C LEU A 91 -7.60 -1.44 -2.75
N PHE A 92 -8.42 -0.73 -3.53
CA PHE A 92 -8.39 -0.76 -4.99
C PHE A 92 -7.89 0.56 -5.60
N TRP A 93 -7.10 1.35 -4.87
CA TRP A 93 -6.55 2.61 -5.42
C TRP A 93 -5.82 2.35 -6.74
N GLU A 94 -5.08 1.26 -6.82
CA GLU A 94 -4.36 0.84 -8.03
C GLU A 94 -5.31 0.64 -9.22
N LYS A 95 -6.42 -0.09 -9.04
CA LYS A 95 -7.43 -0.27 -10.09
C LYS A 95 -8.12 1.03 -10.50
N ARG A 96 -8.30 1.95 -9.57
CA ARG A 96 -8.99 3.23 -9.80
C ARG A 96 -8.09 4.27 -10.47
N LEU A 97 -6.78 4.19 -10.23
CA LEU A 97 -5.78 5.03 -10.91
C LEU A 97 -5.33 4.41 -12.24
N LYS A 98 -5.59 3.12 -12.47
CA LYS A 98 -5.27 2.44 -13.73
C LYS A 98 -5.94 3.17 -14.91
N GLY A 99 -5.12 3.61 -15.87
CA GLY A 99 -5.58 4.33 -17.06
C GLY A 99 -5.73 5.84 -16.90
N LEU A 100 -5.59 6.40 -15.70
CA LEU A 100 -5.47 7.84 -15.51
C LEU A 100 -4.05 8.28 -15.89
N ARG A 101 -3.94 9.32 -16.70
CA ARG A 101 -2.67 9.92 -17.11
C ARG A 101 -2.71 11.43 -16.94
N SER A 102 -1.57 12.03 -16.66
CA SER A 102 -1.45 13.48 -16.65
C SER A 102 -1.63 14.02 -18.07
N SER A 103 -2.25 15.20 -18.17
CA SER A 103 -2.40 15.94 -19.42
C SER A 103 -1.87 17.37 -19.24
N ASP A 104 -1.48 18.00 -20.34
CA ASP A 104 -1.14 19.42 -20.34
C ASP A 104 -2.39 20.32 -20.41
N VAL A 105 -2.17 21.64 -20.49
CA VAL A 105 -3.24 22.65 -20.60
C VAL A 105 -4.06 22.52 -21.89
N ALA A 106 -3.53 21.84 -22.92
CA ALA A 106 -4.22 21.53 -24.16
C ALA A 106 -4.90 20.14 -24.12
N GLU A 107 -5.03 19.55 -22.93
CA GLU A 107 -5.57 18.20 -22.69
C GLU A 107 -4.81 17.08 -23.41
N GLN A 108 -3.58 17.33 -23.89
CA GLN A 108 -2.75 16.28 -24.47
C GLN A 108 -2.13 15.44 -23.36
N VAL A 109 -2.29 14.12 -23.47
CA VAL A 109 -1.74 13.16 -22.52
C VAL A 109 -0.21 13.25 -22.53
N LEU A 110 0.37 13.54 -21.36
CA LEU A 110 1.81 13.59 -21.18
C LEU A 110 2.39 12.18 -21.30
N ARG A 111 3.50 12.09 -22.03
CA ARG A 111 4.24 10.83 -22.20
C ARG A 111 4.83 10.41 -20.85
N THR A 112 4.60 9.16 -20.46
CA THR A 112 5.29 8.60 -19.28
C THR A 112 6.76 8.36 -19.62
N MET A 113 7.62 8.45 -18.61
CA MET A 113 9.00 8.00 -18.68
C MET A 113 9.08 6.56 -19.22
N GLU A 114 9.94 6.33 -20.19
CA GLU A 114 10.30 4.97 -20.62
C GLU A 114 11.28 4.36 -19.61
N LEU A 115 10.99 3.13 -19.18
CA LEU A 115 11.87 2.42 -18.27
C LEU A 115 13.08 1.83 -19.00
N PRO A 116 14.26 1.78 -18.35
CA PRO A 116 15.41 1.08 -18.90
C PRO A 116 15.08 -0.40 -19.16
N LYS A 117 15.63 -0.99 -20.23
CA LYS A 117 15.37 -2.40 -20.62
C LYS A 117 15.64 -3.43 -19.52
N GLY A 118 16.53 -3.12 -18.57
CA GLY A 118 16.84 -3.99 -17.44
C GLY A 118 15.79 -3.96 -16.32
N LEU A 119 14.93 -2.95 -16.29
CA LEU A 119 13.92 -2.74 -15.26
C LEU A 119 12.57 -3.26 -15.76
N GLN A 120 12.35 -4.56 -15.62
CA GLN A 120 11.16 -5.25 -16.14
C GLN A 120 10.24 -5.72 -15.01
N GLY A 121 8.95 -5.42 -15.14
CA GLY A 121 7.93 -5.92 -14.22
C GLY A 121 7.73 -7.42 -14.38
N ILE A 122 7.37 -8.10 -13.30
CA ILE A 122 7.04 -9.52 -13.33
C ILE A 122 5.59 -9.65 -12.85
N GLY A 123 4.79 -10.45 -13.56
CA GLY A 123 3.41 -10.75 -13.18
C GLY A 123 2.42 -10.51 -14.32
N PRO A 124 1.21 -11.11 -14.22
CA PRO A 124 0.13 -10.87 -15.18
C PRO A 124 -0.25 -9.38 -15.15
N ASP A 125 -0.27 -8.76 -16.33
CA ASP A 125 -0.55 -7.32 -16.54
C ASP A 125 0.50 -6.35 -15.96
N SER A 126 1.76 -6.77 -15.85
CA SER A 126 2.85 -5.86 -15.45
C SER A 126 3.07 -4.74 -16.48
N SER A 127 2.67 -3.53 -16.11
CA SER A 127 2.91 -2.30 -16.87
C SER A 127 4.01 -1.47 -16.22
N ASP A 128 4.69 -0.63 -17.01
CA ASP A 128 5.72 0.29 -16.51
C ASP A 128 5.17 1.21 -15.42
N ASP A 129 3.91 1.66 -15.56
CA ASP A 129 3.23 2.50 -14.57
C ASP A 129 3.04 1.77 -13.22
N THR A 130 2.64 0.49 -13.27
CA THR A 130 2.50 -0.38 -12.08
C THR A 130 3.85 -0.60 -11.42
N LEU A 131 4.89 -0.83 -12.22
CA LEU A 131 6.25 -1.03 -11.73
C LEU A 131 6.81 0.22 -11.05
N LEU A 132 6.67 1.39 -11.69
CA LEU A 132 7.06 2.67 -11.11
C LEU A 132 6.33 2.93 -9.78
N SER A 133 5.03 2.67 -9.72
CA SER A 133 4.23 2.81 -8.51
C SER A 133 4.71 1.88 -7.39
N ALA A 134 5.08 0.64 -7.72
CA ALA A 134 5.60 -0.32 -6.76
C ALA A 134 6.98 0.08 -6.23
N ILE A 135 7.88 0.54 -7.09
CA ILE A 135 9.21 1.04 -6.71
C ILE A 135 9.09 2.29 -5.83
N ALA A 136 8.27 3.26 -6.23
CA ALA A 136 8.03 4.47 -5.46
C ALA A 136 7.46 4.16 -4.06
N SER A 137 6.52 3.21 -3.98
CA SER A 137 5.97 2.74 -2.70
C SER A 137 7.03 2.09 -1.82
N ALA A 138 7.89 1.24 -2.40
CA ALA A 138 8.97 0.58 -1.66
C ALA A 138 9.98 1.60 -1.10
N LEU A 139 10.39 2.58 -1.90
CA LEU A 139 11.28 3.67 -1.50
C LEU A 139 10.65 4.61 -0.45
N HIS A 140 9.34 4.81 -0.51
CA HIS A 140 8.63 5.59 0.50
C HIS A 140 8.56 4.88 1.85
N MET A 141 8.42 3.55 1.83
CA MET A 141 8.28 2.74 3.04
C MET A 141 9.62 2.33 3.67
N SER A 142 10.72 2.40 2.91
CA SER A 142 12.02 1.89 3.33
C SER A 142 13.16 2.62 2.61
N SER A 143 14.26 2.87 3.34
CA SER A 143 15.52 3.34 2.75
C SER A 143 16.40 2.20 2.24
N ALA A 144 15.90 0.96 2.24
CA ALA A 144 16.65 -0.20 1.76
C ALA A 144 16.80 -0.14 0.22
N PRO A 145 17.90 -0.69 -0.33
CA PRO A 145 18.09 -0.78 -1.77
C PRO A 145 16.96 -1.53 -2.47
N ILE A 146 16.59 -1.07 -3.67
CA ILE A 146 15.67 -1.76 -4.56
C ILE A 146 16.48 -2.63 -5.53
N THR A 147 16.36 -3.94 -5.39
CA THR A 147 17.08 -4.94 -6.18
C THR A 147 16.15 -5.89 -6.94
N GLY A 148 14.85 -5.86 -6.66
CA GLY A 148 13.86 -6.72 -7.31
C GLY A 148 13.81 -8.14 -6.74
N GLN A 149 13.16 -9.05 -7.46
CA GLN A 149 13.05 -10.46 -7.07
C GLN A 149 14.30 -11.23 -7.52
N THR A 150 15.19 -11.55 -6.58
CA THR A 150 16.48 -12.20 -6.84
C THR A 150 16.42 -13.71 -7.03
N SER A 151 15.31 -14.36 -6.67
CA SER A 151 15.16 -15.79 -6.82
C SER A 151 14.88 -16.18 -8.28
N ILE A 152 15.60 -17.17 -8.80
CA ILE A 152 15.36 -17.77 -10.13
C ILE A 152 13.91 -18.31 -10.24
N ALA A 153 13.28 -18.67 -9.12
CA ALA A 153 11.89 -19.10 -9.10
C ALA A 153 10.91 -17.99 -9.55
N ALA A 154 11.27 -16.71 -9.37
CA ALA A 154 10.48 -15.58 -9.85
C ALA A 154 10.50 -15.46 -11.40
N GLU A 155 11.57 -15.90 -12.06
CA GLU A 155 11.62 -15.98 -13.52
C GLU A 155 10.75 -17.13 -14.05
N LYS A 156 10.74 -18.27 -13.35
CA LYS A 156 9.97 -19.46 -13.74
C LYS A 156 8.48 -19.37 -13.40
N ASN A 157 8.13 -18.62 -12.35
CA ASN A 157 6.76 -18.35 -11.96
C ASN A 157 6.57 -16.85 -11.73
N PRO A 158 6.21 -16.09 -12.79
CA PRO A 158 6.08 -14.64 -12.72
C PRO A 158 5.05 -14.11 -11.69
N ALA A 159 4.16 -14.96 -11.17
CA ALA A 159 3.19 -14.55 -10.15
C ALA A 159 3.69 -14.76 -8.71
N ILE A 160 4.88 -15.34 -8.50
CA ILE A 160 5.37 -15.71 -7.17
C ILE A 160 6.10 -14.53 -6.50
N TRP A 161 5.49 -13.96 -5.46
CA TRP A 161 6.10 -12.89 -4.67
C TRP A 161 6.84 -13.45 -3.46
N LEU A 162 8.07 -13.93 -3.69
CA LEU A 162 8.87 -14.59 -2.66
C LEU A 162 9.47 -13.60 -1.67
N ASN A 163 9.95 -12.45 -2.16
CA ASN A 163 10.49 -11.40 -1.33
C ASN A 163 9.52 -10.23 -1.26
N THR A 164 8.70 -10.20 -0.20
CA THR A 164 7.71 -9.14 0.03
C THR A 164 8.31 -7.78 0.39
N SER A 165 9.62 -7.71 0.64
CA SER A 165 10.32 -6.43 0.87
C SER A 165 10.80 -5.76 -0.42
N GLN A 166 10.73 -6.47 -1.55
CA GLN A 166 11.14 -5.97 -2.86
C GLN A 166 9.92 -5.94 -3.80
N PRO A 167 9.88 -4.99 -4.75
CA PRO A 167 8.82 -4.95 -5.75
C PRO A 167 8.83 -6.20 -6.65
N LEU A 168 7.69 -6.50 -7.27
CA LEU A 168 7.53 -7.65 -8.17
C LEU A 168 8.13 -7.32 -9.56
N CYS A 169 9.44 -7.17 -9.60
CA CYS A 169 10.21 -6.93 -10.81
C CYS A 169 11.41 -7.85 -10.90
N LYS A 170 11.97 -7.97 -12.10
CA LYS A 170 13.17 -8.78 -12.33
C LYS A 170 14.33 -8.18 -11.54
N ALA A 171 15.17 -9.07 -11.01
CA ALA A 171 16.40 -8.61 -10.40
C ALA A 171 17.22 -7.81 -11.40
N PHE A 172 17.69 -6.66 -10.95
CA PHE A 172 18.54 -5.78 -11.74
C PHE A 172 19.67 -5.26 -10.86
N THR A 173 20.79 -4.93 -11.53
CA THR A 173 21.96 -4.37 -10.89
C THR A 173 22.34 -3.12 -11.65
N VAL A 174 22.51 -2.00 -10.93
CA VAL A 174 23.04 -0.77 -11.50
C VAL A 174 24.54 -0.91 -11.66
N THR A 175 25.06 -0.76 -12.87
CA THR A 175 26.50 -0.85 -13.16
C THR A 175 27.17 0.51 -13.12
N ASP A 176 28.48 0.55 -12.87
CA ASP A 176 29.27 1.79 -12.89
C ASP A 176 29.21 2.49 -14.26
N GLU A 177 29.06 1.72 -15.35
CA GLU A 177 28.85 2.27 -16.69
C GLU A 177 27.56 3.08 -16.77
N GLN A 178 26.45 2.51 -16.28
CA GLN A 178 25.15 3.17 -16.26
C GLN A 178 25.16 4.44 -15.41
N ILE A 179 25.89 4.43 -14.30
CA ILE A 179 26.08 5.61 -13.45
C ILE A 179 26.81 6.69 -14.24
N ARG A 180 27.93 6.35 -14.88
CA ARG A 180 28.74 7.31 -15.66
C ARG A 180 27.97 7.90 -16.84
N GLU A 181 27.22 7.08 -17.57
CA GLU A 181 26.35 7.55 -18.66
C GLU A 181 25.29 8.54 -18.14
N GLN A 182 24.70 8.27 -16.98
CA GLN A 182 23.68 9.14 -16.40
C GLN A 182 24.29 10.45 -15.87
N GLU A 183 25.46 10.40 -15.24
CA GLU A 183 26.20 11.58 -14.81
C GLU A 183 26.58 12.48 -15.99
N MET A 184 27.02 11.89 -17.11
CA MET A 184 27.33 12.60 -18.35
C MET A 184 26.10 13.33 -18.90
N LYS A 185 24.92 12.68 -18.92
CA LYS A 185 23.66 13.30 -19.36
C LYS A 185 23.28 14.50 -18.48
N VAL A 186 23.41 14.36 -17.16
CA VAL A 186 23.12 15.44 -16.21
C VAL A 186 24.10 16.60 -16.40
N PHE A 187 25.38 16.31 -16.59
CA PHE A 187 26.39 17.32 -16.86
C PHE A 187 26.08 18.12 -18.13
N GLN A 188 25.77 17.43 -19.24
CA GLN A 188 25.40 18.07 -20.50
C GLN A 188 24.14 18.93 -20.36
N ALA A 189 23.11 18.44 -19.68
CA ALA A 189 21.87 19.19 -19.46
C ALA A 189 22.11 20.46 -18.63
N ARG A 190 22.95 20.39 -17.57
CA ARG A 190 23.31 21.56 -16.75
C ARG A 190 24.07 22.60 -17.56
N ARG A 191 25.04 22.16 -18.38
CA ARG A 191 25.79 23.05 -19.26
C ARG A 191 24.89 23.74 -20.29
N SER A 192 24.00 22.97 -20.92
CA SER A 192 23.04 23.53 -21.89
C SER A 192 22.10 24.56 -21.25
N LEU A 193 21.67 24.33 -20.01
CA LEU A 193 20.88 25.31 -19.25
C LEU A 193 21.67 26.58 -18.93
N GLU A 194 22.94 26.45 -18.54
CA GLU A 194 23.82 27.60 -18.28
C GLU A 194 24.01 28.46 -19.55
N GLU A 195 24.25 27.82 -20.69
CA GLU A 195 24.35 28.48 -22.00
C GLU A 195 23.04 29.19 -22.38
N ALA A 196 21.88 28.58 -22.12
CA ALA A 196 20.58 29.20 -22.38
C ALA A 196 20.29 30.40 -21.47
N LEU A 197 20.60 30.30 -20.16
CA LEU A 197 20.40 31.39 -19.20
C LEU A 197 21.31 32.58 -19.47
N THR A 198 22.57 32.32 -19.83
CA THR A 198 23.50 33.38 -20.25
C THR A 198 23.00 34.06 -21.53
N ALA A 199 22.55 33.30 -22.54
CA ALA A 199 21.95 33.87 -23.74
C ALA A 199 20.70 34.73 -23.45
N ASP A 200 19.77 34.26 -22.59
CA ASP A 200 18.58 35.03 -22.19
C ASP A 200 18.96 36.34 -21.49
N SER A 201 19.93 36.29 -20.57
CA SER A 201 20.43 37.50 -19.88
C SER A 201 21.03 38.52 -20.84
N LEU A 202 21.80 38.07 -21.83
CA LEU A 202 22.39 38.93 -22.86
C LEU A 202 21.31 39.55 -23.77
N ALA A 203 20.30 38.75 -24.16
CA ALA A 203 19.18 39.23 -24.96
C ALA A 203 18.39 40.33 -24.23
N ARG A 204 18.07 40.12 -22.94
CA ARG A 204 17.40 41.14 -22.10
C ARG A 204 18.23 42.42 -21.96
N ALA A 205 19.54 42.30 -21.77
CA ALA A 205 20.43 43.46 -21.69
C ALA A 205 20.48 44.26 -23.01
N ALA A 206 20.46 43.57 -24.15
CA ALA A 206 20.41 44.20 -25.47
C ALA A 206 19.07 44.89 -25.78
N GLU A 207 17.98 44.41 -25.19
CA GLU A 207 16.66 45.02 -25.33
C GLU A 207 16.52 46.27 -24.45
N ILE A 208 17.05 46.24 -23.22
CA ILE A 208 17.13 47.42 -22.35
C ILE A 208 17.96 48.55 -22.98
N SER A 209 19.07 48.21 -23.66
CA SER A 209 19.91 49.21 -24.33
C SER A 209 19.34 49.74 -25.65
N ARG A 210 18.24 49.15 -26.15
CA ARG A 210 17.54 49.54 -27.38
C ARG A 210 16.34 50.47 -27.16
N GLU A 211 15.89 50.69 -25.92
CA GLU A 211 14.88 51.70 -25.62
C GLU A 211 15.45 53.11 -25.88
N PRO A 212 14.87 53.89 -26.81
CA PRO A 212 15.30 55.27 -27.05
C PRO A 212 14.88 56.15 -25.85
N LEU A 213 15.76 57.06 -25.45
CA LEU A 213 15.42 58.20 -24.58
C LEU A 213 14.47 59.16 -25.32
N GLU A 214 13.21 58.78 -25.56
CA GLU A 214 12.17 59.75 -25.93
C GLU A 214 11.71 60.46 -24.65
N GLY A 215 12.35 61.59 -24.35
CA GLY A 215 11.97 62.41 -23.21
C GLY A 215 12.92 63.56 -22.94
N GLY A 216 13.29 64.31 -23.98
CA GLY A 216 14.19 65.46 -23.83
C GLY A 216 14.16 66.40 -25.01
N THR A 217 13.08 67.16 -25.18
CA THR A 217 13.15 68.45 -25.89
C THR A 217 12.40 69.51 -25.09
N ALA A 218 13.06 70.67 -25.04
CA ALA A 218 12.81 71.88 -24.28
C ALA A 218 11.45 72.55 -24.54
#